data_AF-A0A8I1KHX8-F1
#
_entry.id   AF-A0A8I1KHX8-F1
#
_cell.length_a   1.000
_cell.length_b   1.000
_cell.length_c   1.000
_cell.angle_alpha   90.00
_cell.angle_beta   90.00
_cell.angle_gamma   90.00
#
_symmetry.space_group_name_H-M   'P 1'
#
loop_
_entity.id
_entity.type
_entity.pdbx_description
1 polymer ?
#
loop_
_entity_poly.entity_id
_entity_poly.type
_entity_poly.pdbx_seq_one_letter_code
_entity_poly.pdbx_strand_id
1 'polypeptide(L)' 'PDLYRAAIAVAPVEDQKLYDTIYQERYMGLPADNAAGYRDGSPITHCGKLRGNLLLVHGTGDDNCHYQGTE' A
#
# COMPACT_ATOMS: atom_id res chain seq x y z
N PRO A 1 7.88 15.27 -5.29
CA PRO A 1 9.12 15.17 -6.10
C PRO A 1 10.15 16.28 -5.82
N ASP A 2 9.75 17.39 -5.19
CA ASP A 2 10.67 18.53 -4.96
C ASP A 2 11.68 18.25 -3.84
N LEU A 3 11.33 17.40 -2.86
CA LEU A 3 12.22 16.96 -1.78
C LEU A 3 12.93 15.64 -2.13
N TYR A 4 12.16 14.61 -2.51
CA TYR A 4 12.70 13.29 -2.86
C TYR A 4 12.84 13.15 -4.38
N ARG A 5 14.07 12.92 -4.85
CA ARG A 5 14.43 12.76 -6.27
C ARG A 5 14.05 11.41 -6.87
N ALA A 6 14.02 10.37 -6.06
CA ALA A 6 13.66 9.00 -6.44
C ALA A 6 13.11 8.25 -5.23
N ALA A 7 12.35 7.18 -5.47
CA ALA A 7 11.84 6.28 -4.45
C ALA A 7 12.06 4.82 -4.85
N ILE A 8 12.27 3.97 -3.85
CA ILE A 8 12.27 2.52 -3.99
C ILE A 8 11.26 1.99 -2.97
N ALA A 9 10.22 1.31 -3.41
CA ALA A 9 9.27 0.63 -2.54
C ALA A 9 9.49 -0.89 -2.67
N VAL A 10 9.67 -1.55 -1.53
CA VAL A 10 10.00 -2.99 -1.46
C VAL A 10 8.91 -3.68 -0.66
N ALA A 11 8.25 -4.67 -1.26
CA ALA A 11 7.11 -5.39 -0.71
C ALA A 11 6.07 -4.47 -0.02
N PRO A 12 5.61 -3.39 -0.70
CA PRO A 12 4.67 -2.45 -0.09
C PRO A 12 3.29 -3.08 0.14
N VAL A 13 2.52 -2.49 1.06
CA VAL A 13 1.07 -2.66 1.16
C VAL A 13 0.41 -1.47 0.46
N GLU A 14 -0.08 -1.68 -0.76
CA GLU A 14 -0.70 -0.66 -1.61
C GLU A 14 -2.19 -0.47 -1.35
N ASP A 15 -2.92 -1.54 -0.99
CA ASP A 15 -4.28 -1.48 -0.48
C ASP A 15 -4.35 -2.11 0.92
N GLN A 16 -4.68 -1.28 1.91
CA GLN A 16 -4.89 -1.68 3.30
C GLN A 16 -5.91 -2.81 3.45
N LYS A 17 -6.83 -3.00 2.47
CA LYS A 17 -7.81 -4.10 2.49
C LYS A 17 -7.23 -5.47 2.08
N LEU A 18 -6.02 -5.52 1.54
CA LEU A 18 -5.37 -6.76 1.11
C LEU A 18 -4.44 -7.36 2.16
N TYR A 19 -4.23 -6.67 3.27
CA TYR A 19 -3.43 -7.16 4.38
C TYR A 19 -4.27 -7.94 5.40
N ASP A 20 -3.61 -8.70 6.28
CA ASP A 20 -4.31 -9.56 7.23
C ASP A 20 -5.18 -8.76 8.24
N THR A 21 -6.28 -9.38 8.68
CA THR A 21 -7.24 -8.71 9.56
C THR A 21 -6.68 -8.43 10.95
N ILE A 22 -5.81 -9.31 11.48
CA ILE A 22 -5.30 -9.17 12.86
C ILE A 22 -4.39 -7.95 13.01
N TYR A 23 -3.63 -7.60 11.98
CA TYR A 23 -2.83 -6.39 11.92
C TYR A 23 -3.72 -5.21 11.57
N GLN A 24 -4.47 -5.31 10.47
CA GLN A 24 -5.14 -4.17 9.89
C GLN A 24 -6.25 -3.62 10.78
N GLU A 25 -7.13 -4.49 11.29
CA GLU A 25 -8.26 -4.06 12.11
C GLU A 25 -7.80 -3.56 13.49
N ARG A 26 -6.67 -4.06 13.99
CA ARG A 26 -6.09 -3.60 15.27
C ARG A 26 -5.69 -2.13 15.22
N TYR A 27 -5.13 -1.67 14.10
CA TYR A 27 -4.62 -0.30 13.98
C TYR A 27 -5.58 0.65 13.25
N MET A 28 -6.44 0.13 12.38
CA MET A 28 -7.35 0.96 11.57
C MET A 28 -8.83 0.75 11.89
N GLY A 29 -9.18 -0.18 12.79
CA GLY A 29 -10.55 -0.57 13.07
C GLY A 29 -11.17 -1.35 11.92
N LEU A 30 -12.47 -1.62 12.00
CA LEU A 30 -13.18 -2.33 10.94
C LEU A 30 -13.31 -1.45 9.69
N PRO A 31 -13.21 -2.02 8.47
CA PRO A 31 -13.41 -1.28 7.23
C PRO A 31 -14.76 -0.55 7.16
N ALA A 32 -15.80 -1.11 7.78
CA ALA A 32 -17.13 -0.49 7.85
C ALA A 32 -17.15 0.81 8.67
N ASP A 33 -16.34 0.87 9.73
CA ASP A 33 -16.29 2.00 10.66
C ASP A 33 -15.27 3.06 10.21
N ASN A 34 -14.27 2.68 9.41
CA ASN A 34 -13.18 3.56 8.97
C ASN A 34 -12.93 3.51 7.45
N ALA A 35 -13.99 3.46 6.64
CA ALA A 35 -13.86 3.35 5.17
C ALA A 35 -12.98 4.45 4.54
N ALA A 36 -13.05 5.68 5.06
CA ALA A 36 -12.19 6.78 4.60
C ALA A 36 -10.72 6.54 4.95
N GLY A 37 -10.41 6.05 6.16
CA GLY A 37 -9.05 5.73 6.56
C GLY A 37 -8.44 4.63 5.69
N TYR A 38 -9.17 3.55 5.43
CA TYR A 38 -8.71 2.50 4.52
C TYR A 38 -8.44 3.05 3.12
N ARG A 39 -9.35 3.84 2.54
CA ARG A 39 -9.16 4.41 1.21
C ARG A 39 -8.00 5.39 1.17
N ASP A 40 -7.94 6.34 2.09
CA ASP A 40 -6.99 7.46 2.03
C ASP A 40 -5.59 7.03 2.49
N GLY A 41 -5.49 5.98 3.33
CA GLY A 41 -4.26 5.34 3.76
C GLY A 41 -3.70 4.28 2.80
N SER A 42 -4.47 3.85 1.79
CA SER A 42 -3.99 2.98 0.71
C SER A 42 -3.25 3.80 -0.35
N PRO A 43 -1.93 3.60 -0.55
CA PRO A 43 -1.16 4.32 -1.59
C PRO A 43 -1.77 4.22 -2.99
N ILE A 44 -2.43 3.10 -3.33
CA ILE A 44 -3.04 2.88 -4.65
C ILE A 44 -4.07 3.96 -5.01
N THR A 45 -4.78 4.51 -4.01
CA THR A 45 -5.77 5.59 -4.20
C THR A 45 -5.14 6.88 -4.77
N HIS A 46 -3.84 7.08 -4.55
CA HIS A 46 -3.13 8.30 -4.94
C HIS A 46 -2.19 8.11 -6.14
N CYS A 47 -2.21 6.94 -6.80
CA CYS A 47 -1.27 6.57 -7.86
C CYS A 47 -1.23 7.59 -9.02
N GLY A 48 -2.37 8.20 -9.37
CA GLY A 48 -2.46 9.25 -10.40
C GLY A 48 -1.70 10.55 -10.07
N LYS A 49 -1.20 10.71 -8.84
CA LYS A 49 -0.40 11.86 -8.40
C LYS A 49 1.10 11.57 -8.39
N LEU A 50 1.53 10.35 -8.73
CA LEU A 50 2.95 9.98 -8.74
C LEU A 50 3.72 10.82 -9.75
N ARG A 51 4.90 11.28 -9.32
CA ARG A 51 5.82 12.10 -10.10
C ARG A 51 7.26 11.71 -9.78
N GLY A 52 8.11 11.66 -10.80
CA GLY A 52 9.52 11.29 -10.67
C GLY A 52 9.74 9.79 -10.89
N ASN A 53 10.86 9.28 -10.39
CA ASN A 53 11.28 7.90 -10.62
C ASN A 53 10.91 7.03 -9.42
N LEU A 54 10.19 5.93 -9.68
CA LEU A 54 9.82 4.92 -8.71
C LEU A 54 10.33 3.56 -9.17
N LEU A 55 11.04 2.86 -8.30
CA LEU A 55 11.34 1.44 -8.45
C LEU A 55 10.44 0.64 -7.49
N LEU A 56 9.64 -0.26 -8.04
CA LEU A 56 8.87 -1.24 -7.26
C LEU A 56 9.62 -2.57 -7.27
N VAL A 57 9.76 -3.18 -6.09
CA VAL A 57 10.42 -4.48 -5.91
C VAL A 57 9.51 -5.36 -5.08
N HIS A 58 9.16 -6.53 -5.60
CA HIS A 58 8.29 -7.47 -4.90
C HIS A 58 8.68 -8.91 -5.21
N GLY A 59 8.64 -9.79 -4.21
CA GLY A 59 8.83 -11.22 -4.39
C GLY A 59 7.53 -11.89 -4.84
N THR A 60 7.54 -12.63 -5.94
CA THR A 60 6.34 -13.31 -6.46
C THR A 60 5.82 -14.45 -5.56
N GLY A 61 6.62 -14.87 -4.58
CA GLY A 61 6.25 -15.88 -3.58
C GLY A 61 6.03 -15.32 -2.17
N ASP A 62 5.85 -14.01 -2.02
CA ASP A 62 5.54 -13.38 -0.72
C ASP A 62 4.11 -13.74 -0.30
N ASP A 63 4.00 -14.45 0.83
CA ASP A 63 2.74 -14.91 1.40
C ASP A 63 2.18 -13.98 2.49
N ASN A 64 2.92 -12.94 2.86
CA ASN A 64 2.55 -11.95 3.87
C ASN A 64 2.02 -10.68 3.19
N CYS A 65 2.86 -10.03 2.39
CA CYS A 65 2.47 -8.92 1.52
C CYS A 65 2.24 -9.49 0.13
N HIS A 66 1.03 -9.96 -0.18
CA HIS A 66 0.80 -10.74 -1.39
C HIS A 66 1.19 -9.98 -2.68
N TYR A 67 1.86 -10.67 -3.61
CA TYR A 67 2.36 -10.10 -4.88
C TYR A 67 1.27 -9.41 -5.72
N GLN A 68 0.01 -9.83 -5.61
CA GLN A 68 -1.16 -9.20 -6.25
C GLN A 68 -1.22 -7.68 -6.04
N GLY A 69 -0.66 -7.19 -4.93
CA GLY A 69 -0.59 -5.77 -4.66
C GLY A 69 0.31 -4.98 -5.61
N THR A 70 1.25 -5.64 -6.26
CA THR A 70 2.26 -5.04 -7.13
C THR A 70 2.21 -5.56 -8.57
N GLU A 71 1.21 -6.39 -8.94
CA GLU A 71 1.08 -7.00 -10.27
C GLU A 71 0.41 -6.12 -11.34
#